data_AF-A0A0S7ERM1-F1
#
_entry.id   AF-A0A0S7ERM1-F1
#
_cell.length_a   1.000
_cell.length_b   1.000
_cell.length_c   1.000
_cell.angle_alpha   90.00
_cell.angle_beta   90.00
_cell.angle_gamma   90.00
#
_symmetry.space_group_name_H-M   'P 1'
#
loop_
_entity.id
_entity.type
_entity.pdbx_description
1 polymer ?
#
loop_
_entity_poly.entity_id
_entity_poly.type
_entity_poly.pdbx_seq_one_letter_code
_entity_poly.pdbx_strand_id
1 'polypeptide(L)'
;VNYDWSDRNTNMTVKKENYSGLMRELEQREKKVNDIQAMGDKLVRDGHPGKKTVEAFTAALQTQWSWILQLCCCVEAHLKENMAYYQFFADVKEAQDKMKKMQESMKKKYSCDRSTTATRLEDLLQDAVEEKEQLNEFKTLLNGLNKRSRSVIQLKPRNPTTPIKGKTPIQAVCDFKQQEVRFFNPDTSLRFRQQNFNLPDSMWFRSRSIKEKSVLCSTTRSPSSGRC
;
A
#
# COMPACT_ATOMS: atom_id res chain seq x y z
N VAL A 1 19.42 9.73 -4.81
CA VAL A 1 18.82 8.60 -4.07
C VAL A 1 17.69 8.05 -4.92
N ASN A 2 17.79 6.80 -5.40
CA ASN A 2 16.74 6.19 -6.20
C ASN A 2 15.73 5.52 -5.24
N TYR A 3 14.49 6.03 -5.18
CA TYR A 3 13.47 5.49 -4.28
C TYR A 3 12.85 4.22 -4.90
N ASP A 4 13.31 3.06 -4.45
CA ASP A 4 12.73 1.76 -4.81
C ASP A 4 11.44 1.51 -4.03
N TRP A 5 10.28 1.56 -4.69
CA TRP A 5 8.95 1.30 -4.10
C TRP A 5 8.47 -0.16 -4.23
N SER A 6 9.36 -1.08 -4.63
CA SER A 6 9.09 -2.52 -4.68
C SER A 6 9.17 -3.18 -3.30
N ASP A 7 8.94 -4.50 -3.26
CA ASP A 7 9.05 -5.34 -2.08
C ASP A 7 10.49 -5.55 -1.59
N ARG A 8 11.50 -5.19 -2.40
CA ARG A 8 12.92 -5.29 -2.01
C ARG A 8 13.33 -4.28 -0.95
N ASN A 9 12.57 -3.19 -0.81
CA ASN A 9 12.86 -2.13 0.14
C ASN A 9 11.75 -2.02 1.19
N THR A 10 11.95 -2.75 2.29
CA THR A 10 10.99 -2.90 3.39
C THR A 10 11.07 -1.80 4.43
N ASN A 11 12.14 -1.00 4.46
CA ASN A 11 12.35 0.00 5.51
C ASN A 11 11.53 1.27 5.27
N MET A 12 10.24 1.18 5.58
CA MET A 12 9.29 2.27 5.40
C MET A 12 9.47 3.39 6.43
N THR A 13 10.01 3.07 7.61
CA THR A 13 10.32 4.04 8.66
C THR A 13 11.36 5.05 8.18
N VAL A 14 12.50 4.58 7.66
CA VAL A 14 13.56 5.46 7.14
C VAL A 14 13.05 6.28 5.95
N LYS A 15 12.23 5.71 5.07
CA LYS A 15 11.62 6.47 3.97
C LYS A 15 10.69 7.58 4.47
N LYS A 16 9.91 7.31 5.52
CA LYS A 16 9.01 8.29 6.14
C LYS A 16 9.80 9.42 6.82
N GLU A 17 10.87 9.09 7.53
CA GLU A 17 11.77 10.08 8.14
C GLU A 17 12.44 10.96 7.08
N ASN A 18 12.99 10.35 6.02
CA ASN A 18 13.58 11.09 4.89
C ASN A 18 12.55 12.00 4.21
N TYR A 19 11.33 11.51 4.00
CA TYR A 19 10.24 12.32 3.43
C TYR A 19 9.86 13.48 4.36
N SER A 20 9.79 13.26 5.67
CA SER A 20 9.53 14.34 6.64
C SER A 20 10.62 15.41 6.61
N GLY A 21 11.89 15.01 6.46
CA GLY A 21 13.01 15.94 6.26
C GLY A 21 12.85 16.76 4.97
N LEU A 22 12.53 16.08 3.87
CA LEU A 22 12.26 16.73 2.57
C LEU A 22 11.11 17.73 2.66
N MET A 23 10.01 17.42 3.35
CA MET A 23 8.88 18.33 3.50
C MET A 23 9.27 19.62 4.22
N ARG A 24 10.07 19.52 5.29
CA ARG A 24 10.61 20.69 6.00
C ARG A 24 11.54 21.54 5.12
N GLU A 25 12.30 20.92 4.23
CA GLU A 25 13.11 21.65 3.25
C GLU A 25 12.23 22.33 2.19
N LEU A 26 11.16 21.68 1.73
CA LEU A 26 10.22 22.23 0.77
C LEU A 26 9.48 23.45 1.33
N GLU A 27 9.05 23.43 2.59
CA GLU A 27 8.44 24.60 3.26
C GLU A 27 9.36 25.84 3.19
N GLN A 28 10.67 25.64 3.41
CA GLN A 28 11.64 26.74 3.30
C GLN A 28 11.85 27.21 1.85
N ARG A 29 11.79 26.30 0.88
CA ARG A 29 11.91 26.60 -0.54
C ARG A 29 10.66 27.32 -1.07
N GLU A 30 9.48 26.97 -0.58
CA GLU A 30 8.21 27.61 -0.95
C GLU A 30 8.27 29.12 -0.72
N LYS A 31 8.80 29.54 0.44
CA LYS A 31 8.99 30.96 0.74
C LYS A 31 9.85 31.65 -0.32
N LYS A 32 10.98 31.05 -0.70
CA LYS A 32 11.88 31.60 -1.73
C LYS A 32 11.22 31.64 -3.12
N VAL A 33 10.45 30.61 -3.47
CA VAL A 33 9.69 30.56 -4.73
C VAL A 33 8.68 31.70 -4.77
N ASN A 34 7.93 31.92 -3.69
CA ASN A 34 6.97 33.01 -3.57
C ASN A 34 7.63 34.39 -3.65
N ASP A 35 8.78 34.57 -3.00
CA ASP A 35 9.55 35.82 -3.07
C ASP A 35 10.02 36.11 -4.52
N ILE A 36 10.54 35.10 -5.23
CA ILE A 36 10.96 35.23 -6.64
C ILE A 36 9.77 35.54 -7.54
N GLN A 37 8.63 34.88 -7.32
CA GLN A 37 7.42 35.13 -8.09
C GLN A 37 6.93 36.57 -7.90
N ALA A 38 6.86 37.05 -6.65
CA ALA A 38 6.46 38.42 -6.33
C ALA A 38 7.40 39.47 -6.95
N MET A 39 8.71 39.20 -6.95
CA MET A 39 9.70 40.05 -7.60
C MET A 39 9.54 40.08 -9.12
N GLY A 40 9.32 38.91 -9.73
CA GLY A 40 9.05 38.79 -11.17
C GLY A 40 7.81 39.56 -11.58
N ASP A 41 6.71 39.40 -10.84
CA ASP A 41 5.46 40.11 -11.10
C ASP A 41 5.64 41.63 -10.97
N LYS A 42 6.45 42.09 -10.02
CA LYS A 42 6.80 43.51 -9.88
C LYS A 42 7.55 44.03 -11.11
N LEU A 43 8.60 43.35 -11.56
CA LEU A 43 9.36 43.76 -12.75
C LEU A 43 8.50 43.82 -14.01
N VAL A 44 7.56 42.89 -14.16
CA VAL A 44 6.61 42.88 -15.27
C VAL A 44 5.68 44.09 -15.20
N ARG A 45 5.11 44.38 -14.01
CA ARG A 45 4.25 45.56 -13.80
C ARG A 45 4.98 46.88 -14.04
N ASP A 46 6.24 46.96 -13.63
CA ASP A 46 7.08 48.16 -13.77
C ASP A 46 7.56 48.37 -15.23
N GLY A 47 7.15 47.53 -16.18
CA GLY A 47 7.44 47.69 -17.60
C GLY A 47 8.88 47.33 -17.99
N HIS A 48 9.52 46.43 -17.25
CA HIS A 48 10.92 46.04 -17.48
C HIS A 48 11.15 45.61 -18.95
N PRO A 49 12.24 46.07 -19.62
CA PRO A 49 12.49 45.77 -21.03
C PRO A 49 12.61 44.27 -21.33
N GLY A 50 13.07 43.48 -20.35
CA GLY A 50 13.14 42.02 -20.40
C GLY A 50 11.89 41.27 -19.94
N LYS A 51 10.71 41.91 -19.84
CA LYS A 51 9.49 41.30 -19.26
C LYS A 51 9.14 39.90 -19.81
N LYS A 52 9.27 39.68 -21.12
CA LYS A 52 8.97 38.38 -21.75
C LYS A 52 9.84 37.26 -21.17
N THR A 53 11.12 37.55 -20.91
CA THR A 53 12.06 36.61 -20.31
C THR A 53 11.71 36.35 -18.85
N VAL A 54 11.38 37.40 -18.10
CA VAL A 54 10.94 37.28 -16.69
C VAL A 54 9.70 36.39 -16.59
N GLU A 55 8.67 36.65 -17.40
CA GLU A 55 7.43 35.86 -17.46
C GLU A 55 7.70 34.39 -17.82
N ALA A 56 8.60 34.12 -18.77
CA ALA A 56 8.96 32.76 -19.16
C ALA A 56 9.64 31.99 -18.01
N PHE A 57 10.59 32.63 -17.30
CA PHE A 57 11.29 31.99 -16.19
C PHE A 57 10.40 31.78 -14.96
N THR A 58 9.55 32.75 -14.61
CA THR A 58 8.63 32.59 -13.47
C THR A 58 7.57 31.53 -13.75
N ALA A 59 7.03 31.47 -14.98
CA ALA A 59 6.13 30.38 -15.39
C ALA A 59 6.81 29.00 -15.34
N ALA A 60 8.07 28.90 -15.79
CA ALA A 60 8.84 27.66 -15.70
C ALA A 60 9.07 27.25 -14.23
N LEU A 61 9.43 28.19 -13.35
CA LEU A 61 9.61 27.94 -11.93
C LEU A 61 8.33 27.42 -11.27
N GLN A 62 7.19 28.08 -11.51
CA GLN A 62 5.90 27.65 -10.97
C GLN A 62 5.51 26.25 -11.45
N THR A 63 5.85 25.92 -12.69
CA THR A 63 5.60 24.58 -13.27
C THR A 63 6.44 23.53 -12.55
N GLN A 64 7.74 23.78 -12.37
CA GLN A 64 8.63 22.85 -11.65
C GLN A 64 8.23 22.71 -10.18
N TRP A 65 7.80 23.79 -9.54
CA TRP A 65 7.32 23.75 -8.16
C TRP A 65 6.07 22.87 -8.03
N SER A 66 5.08 23.09 -8.90
CA SER A 66 3.85 22.29 -8.94
C SER A 66 4.15 20.80 -9.19
N TRP A 67 5.15 20.52 -10.02
CA TRP A 67 5.61 19.16 -10.27
C TRP A 67 6.15 18.47 -9.02
N ILE A 68 7.02 19.15 -8.27
CA ILE A 68 7.57 18.63 -7.02
C ILE A 68 6.44 18.28 -6.04
N LEU A 69 5.40 19.10 -5.95
CA LEU A 69 4.25 18.83 -5.09
C LEU A 69 3.48 17.56 -5.52
N GLN A 70 3.33 17.31 -6.82
CA GLN A 70 2.72 16.06 -7.31
C GLN A 70 3.58 14.84 -6.95
N LEU A 71 4.90 14.95 -7.05
CA LEU A 71 5.80 13.89 -6.60
C LEU A 71 5.64 13.62 -5.11
N CYS A 72 5.47 14.65 -4.28
CA CYS A 72 5.17 14.50 -2.86
C CYS A 72 3.87 13.72 -2.62
N CYS A 73 2.78 14.04 -3.32
CA CYS A 73 1.53 13.28 -3.24
C CYS A 73 1.73 11.80 -3.59
N CYS A 74 2.50 11.52 -4.65
CA CYS A 74 2.84 10.17 -5.06
C CYS A 74 3.68 9.42 -3.99
N VAL A 75 4.64 10.11 -3.34
CA VAL A 75 5.43 9.56 -2.22
C VAL A 75 4.53 9.26 -1.01
N GLU A 76 3.61 10.14 -0.64
CA GLU A 76 2.69 9.92 0.48
C GLU A 76 1.79 8.70 0.28
N ALA A 77 1.22 8.58 -0.92
CA ALA A 77 0.42 7.42 -1.27
C ALA A 77 1.25 6.14 -1.18
N HIS A 78 2.47 6.13 -1.74
CA HIS A 78 3.34 4.96 -1.65
C HIS A 78 3.75 4.62 -0.21
N LEU A 79 4.08 5.61 0.63
CA LEU A 79 4.35 5.38 2.05
C LEU A 79 3.15 4.72 2.72
N LYS A 80 1.97 5.34 2.63
CA LYS A 80 0.73 4.84 3.24
C LYS A 80 0.41 3.41 2.81
N GLU A 81 0.48 3.15 1.52
CA GLU A 81 0.05 1.88 0.93
C GLU A 81 1.08 0.76 1.14
N ASN A 82 2.38 1.07 1.04
CA ASN A 82 3.42 0.09 1.32
C ASN A 82 3.47 -0.23 2.83
N MET A 83 3.24 0.74 3.73
CA MET A 83 3.07 0.47 5.16
C MET A 83 1.89 -0.49 5.40
N ALA A 84 0.74 -0.23 4.79
CA ALA A 84 -0.42 -1.09 4.91
C ALA A 84 -0.17 -2.51 4.35
N TYR A 85 0.60 -2.63 3.26
CA TYR A 85 1.04 -3.91 2.71
C TYR A 85 1.86 -4.70 3.72
N TYR A 86 2.94 -4.12 4.26
CA TYR A 86 3.82 -4.84 5.18
C TYR A 86 3.10 -5.19 6.49
N GLN A 87 2.27 -4.28 7.02
CA GLN A 87 1.47 -4.56 8.21
C GLN A 87 0.49 -5.71 7.97
N PHE A 88 -0.19 -5.74 6.81
CA PHE A 88 -1.10 -6.82 6.49
C PHE A 88 -0.42 -8.20 6.49
N PHE A 89 0.75 -8.32 5.85
CA PHE A 89 1.48 -9.59 5.82
C PHE A 89 2.07 -9.96 7.18
N ALA A 90 2.44 -8.99 8.02
CA ALA A 90 2.80 -9.24 9.41
C ALA A 90 1.62 -9.82 10.22
N ASP A 91 0.44 -9.20 10.12
CA ASP A 91 -0.77 -9.66 10.82
C ASP A 91 -1.22 -11.04 10.33
N VAL A 92 -1.11 -11.33 9.03
CA VAL A 92 -1.41 -12.66 8.46
C VAL A 92 -0.46 -13.70 9.03
N LYS A 93 0.84 -13.39 9.14
CA LYS A 93 1.83 -14.30 9.72
C LYS A 93 1.54 -14.56 11.19
N GLU A 94 1.25 -13.51 11.97
CA GLU A 94 0.88 -13.64 13.38
C GLU A 94 -0.38 -14.49 13.57
N ALA A 95 -1.42 -14.27 12.75
CA ALA A 95 -2.63 -15.07 12.77
C ALA A 95 -2.33 -16.55 12.42
N GLN A 96 -1.51 -16.80 11.40
CA GLN A 96 -1.09 -18.16 11.04
C GLN A 96 -0.36 -18.85 12.21
N ASP A 97 0.57 -18.15 12.86
CA ASP A 97 1.32 -18.69 14.01
C ASP A 97 0.40 -18.95 15.21
N LYS A 98 -0.56 -18.06 15.48
CA LYS A 98 -1.57 -18.24 16.53
C LYS A 98 -2.47 -19.45 16.24
N MET A 99 -2.94 -19.61 15.01
CA MET A 99 -3.74 -20.77 14.60
C MET A 99 -2.98 -22.07 14.79
N LYS A 100 -1.70 -22.10 14.41
CA LYS A 100 -0.84 -23.27 14.58
C LYS A 100 -0.66 -23.64 16.05
N LYS A 101 -0.38 -22.66 16.92
CA LYS A 101 -0.25 -22.87 18.38
C LYS A 101 -1.55 -23.40 19.00
N MET A 102 -2.69 -22.85 18.61
CA MET A 102 -4.01 -23.32 19.08
C MET A 102 -4.25 -24.76 18.64
N GLN A 103 -3.97 -25.10 17.38
CA GLN A 103 -4.09 -26.48 16.89
C GLN A 103 -3.18 -27.46 17.66
N GLU A 104 -1.94 -27.07 17.94
CA GLU A 104 -1.00 -27.89 18.71
C GLU A 104 -1.44 -28.06 20.17
N SER A 105 -1.96 -26.99 20.79
CA SER A 105 -2.51 -27.00 22.15
C SER A 105 -3.71 -27.95 22.24
N MET A 106 -4.66 -27.83 21.31
CA MET A 106 -5.83 -28.72 21.26
C MET A 106 -5.43 -30.19 21.11
N LYS A 107 -4.50 -30.50 20.20
CA LYS A 107 -4.01 -31.88 20.00
C LYS A 107 -3.42 -32.48 21.27
N LYS A 108 -2.72 -31.67 22.09
CA LYS A 108 -2.13 -32.11 23.36
C LYS A 108 -3.18 -32.23 24.46
N LYS A 109 -4.09 -31.26 24.59
CA LYS A 109 -5.07 -31.16 25.68
C LYS A 109 -6.14 -32.24 25.62
N TYR A 110 -6.57 -32.60 24.41
CA TYR A 110 -7.67 -33.56 24.17
C TYR A 110 -7.20 -34.98 23.79
N SER A 111 -5.96 -35.35 24.14
CA SER A 111 -5.49 -36.73 23.99
C SER A 111 -6.01 -37.58 25.16
N CYS A 112 -7.09 -38.33 24.95
CA CYS A 112 -7.68 -39.21 25.96
C CYS A 112 -7.33 -40.69 25.72
N ASP A 113 -7.18 -41.44 26.81
CA ASP A 113 -6.98 -42.90 26.81
C ASP A 113 -7.98 -43.61 27.74
N ARG A 114 -7.88 -44.94 27.85
CA ARG A 114 -8.76 -45.74 28.73
C ARG A 114 -8.59 -45.47 30.23
N SER A 115 -7.53 -44.76 30.64
CA SER A 115 -7.26 -44.43 32.04
C SER A 115 -7.83 -43.06 32.46
N THR A 116 -8.36 -42.30 31.50
CA THR A 116 -8.92 -40.95 31.75
C THR A 116 -10.18 -41.04 32.62
N THR A 117 -10.21 -40.32 33.74
CA THR A 117 -11.33 -40.35 34.71
C THR A 117 -12.54 -39.54 34.22
N ALA A 118 -13.73 -39.85 34.75
CA ALA A 118 -14.96 -39.12 34.42
C ALA A 118 -14.86 -37.62 34.74
N THR A 119 -14.34 -37.25 35.92
CA THR A 119 -14.11 -35.85 36.32
C THR A 119 -13.20 -35.12 35.34
N ARG A 120 -12.13 -35.78 34.86
CA ARG A 120 -11.22 -35.19 33.87
C ARG A 120 -11.90 -34.95 32.53
N LEU A 121 -12.83 -35.82 32.14
CA LEU A 121 -13.63 -35.64 30.93
C LEU A 121 -14.62 -34.48 31.07
N GLU A 122 -15.22 -34.29 32.25
CA GLU A 122 -16.09 -33.14 32.56
C GLU A 122 -15.31 -31.81 32.49
N ASP A 123 -14.11 -31.76 33.06
CA ASP A 123 -13.22 -30.59 32.97
C ASP A 123 -12.87 -30.26 31.51
N LEU A 124 -12.51 -31.29 30.72
CA LEU A 124 -12.21 -31.12 29.28
C LEU A 124 -13.42 -30.65 28.48
N LEU A 125 -14.63 -31.07 28.83
CA LEU A 125 -15.86 -30.59 28.19
C LEU A 125 -16.12 -29.12 28.49
N GLN A 126 -15.88 -28.69 29.73
CA GLN A 126 -16.01 -27.28 30.12
C GLN A 126 -14.98 -26.41 29.40
N ASP A 127 -13.72 -26.86 29.38
CA ASP A 127 -12.63 -26.23 28.62
C ASP A 127 -12.99 -26.07 27.12
N ALA A 128 -13.65 -27.06 26.52
CA ALA A 128 -14.02 -27.03 25.11
C ALA A 128 -15.02 -25.92 24.76
N VAL A 129 -15.85 -25.50 25.72
CA VAL A 129 -16.77 -24.37 25.54
C VAL A 129 -15.99 -23.07 25.45
N GLU A 130 -15.01 -22.85 26.33
CA GLU A 130 -14.17 -21.66 26.30
C GLU A 130 -13.30 -21.60 25.03
N GLU A 131 -12.71 -22.71 24.63
CA GLU A 131 -11.92 -22.82 23.39
C GLU A 131 -12.77 -22.51 22.15
N LYS A 132 -14.04 -22.91 22.15
CA LYS A 132 -14.98 -22.57 21.07
C LYS A 132 -15.21 -21.06 20.96
N GLU A 133 -15.32 -20.35 22.07
CA GLU A 133 -15.45 -18.89 22.04
C GLU A 133 -14.16 -18.21 21.54
N GLN A 134 -12.99 -18.69 21.97
CA GLN A 134 -11.70 -18.21 21.43
C GLN A 134 -11.60 -18.42 19.90
N LEU A 135 -12.10 -19.56 19.39
CA LEU A 135 -12.18 -19.83 17.96
C LEU A 135 -13.14 -18.88 17.23
N ASN A 136 -14.26 -18.50 17.86
CA ASN A 136 -15.20 -17.53 17.29
C ASN A 136 -14.57 -16.12 17.19
N GLU A 137 -13.84 -15.69 18.21
CA GLU A 137 -13.08 -14.43 18.17
C GLU A 137 -12.01 -14.47 17.08
N PHE A 138 -11.28 -15.58 16.98
CA PHE A 138 -10.24 -15.76 15.97
C PHE A 138 -10.83 -15.77 14.55
N LYS A 139 -12.02 -16.35 14.34
CA LYS A 139 -12.77 -16.26 13.08
C LYS A 139 -13.10 -14.81 12.73
N THR A 140 -13.46 -13.99 13.72
CA THR A 140 -13.72 -12.55 13.51
C THR A 140 -12.46 -11.81 13.07
N LEU A 141 -11.31 -12.12 13.67
CA LEU A 141 -10.01 -11.60 13.23
C LEU A 141 -9.72 -11.97 11.76
N LEU A 142 -9.90 -13.24 11.38
CA LEU A 142 -9.70 -13.71 10.00
C LEU A 142 -10.62 -13.01 9.00
N ASN A 143 -11.89 -12.76 9.37
CA ASN A 143 -12.81 -11.98 8.55
C ASN A 143 -12.31 -10.53 8.34
N GLY A 144 -11.76 -9.92 9.38
CA GLY A 144 -11.12 -8.61 9.30
C GLY A 144 -9.93 -8.59 8.33
N LEU A 145 -9.05 -9.59 8.43
CA LEU A 145 -7.93 -9.76 7.50
C LEU A 145 -8.40 -10.01 6.06
N ASN A 146 -9.43 -10.84 5.85
CA ASN A 146 -10.00 -11.09 4.54
C ASN A 146 -10.67 -9.85 3.91
N LYS A 147 -11.21 -8.95 4.73
CA LYS A 147 -11.71 -7.66 4.23
C LYS A 147 -10.55 -6.76 3.80
N ARG A 148 -9.49 -6.67 4.61
CA ARG A 148 -8.29 -5.87 4.32
C ARG A 148 -7.50 -6.37 3.11
N SER A 149 -7.44 -7.68 2.88
CA SER A 149 -6.70 -8.26 1.74
C SER A 149 -7.13 -7.68 0.39
N ARG A 150 -8.39 -7.27 0.25
CA ARG A 150 -8.96 -6.71 -0.98
C ARG A 150 -8.45 -5.32 -1.32
N SER A 151 -7.92 -4.58 -0.35
CA SER A 151 -7.38 -3.23 -0.53
C SER A 151 -5.84 -3.18 -0.51
N VAL A 152 -5.18 -4.30 -0.21
CA VAL A 152 -3.73 -4.43 -0.19
C VAL A 152 -3.19 -4.44 -1.63
N ILE A 153 -2.11 -3.70 -1.87
CA ILE A 153 -1.47 -3.66 -3.20
C ILE A 153 -0.54 -4.80 -3.51
N GLN A 154 -0.23 -4.90 -4.81
CA GLN A 154 0.86 -5.70 -5.29
C GLN A 154 2.17 -4.90 -5.38
N LEU A 155 3.16 -5.26 -4.58
CA LEU A 155 4.52 -4.68 -4.66
C LEU A 155 5.45 -5.46 -5.58
N LYS A 156 5.34 -6.79 -5.61
CA LYS A 156 6.23 -7.68 -6.38
C LYS A 156 6.32 -7.36 -7.89
N PRO A 157 5.22 -7.03 -8.59
CA PRO A 157 5.27 -6.69 -10.02
C PRO A 157 5.98 -5.36 -10.33
N ARG A 158 6.31 -4.54 -9.32
CA ARG A 158 7.06 -3.29 -9.51
C ARG A 158 8.55 -3.53 -9.79
N ASN A 159 9.06 -4.71 -9.48
CA ASN A 159 10.43 -5.08 -9.80
C ASN A 159 10.52 -5.51 -11.28
N PRO A 160 11.38 -4.88 -12.10
CA PRO A 160 11.59 -5.23 -13.51
C PRO A 160 11.95 -6.70 -13.75
N THR A 161 12.52 -7.38 -12.75
CA THR A 161 12.92 -8.79 -12.85
C THR A 161 11.79 -9.77 -12.51
N THR A 162 10.63 -9.29 -12.05
CA THR A 162 9.49 -10.16 -11.71
C THR A 162 8.69 -10.47 -12.97
N PRO A 163 8.55 -11.74 -13.38
CA PRO A 163 7.73 -12.11 -14.53
C PRO A 163 6.26 -11.73 -14.28
N ILE A 164 5.74 -10.79 -15.07
CA ILE A 164 4.33 -10.40 -15.00
C ILE A 164 3.51 -11.40 -15.82
N LYS A 165 2.66 -12.18 -15.16
CA LYS A 165 1.70 -13.05 -15.85
C LYS A 165 0.48 -12.23 -16.27
N GLY A 166 0.37 -11.92 -17.56
CA GLY A 166 -0.79 -11.24 -18.14
C GLY A 166 -0.78 -9.71 -17.97
N LYS A 167 -1.93 -9.07 -18.18
CA LYS A 167 -2.10 -7.62 -18.02
C LYS A 167 -2.42 -7.29 -16.57
N THR A 168 -1.48 -6.70 -15.84
CA THR A 168 -1.73 -6.20 -14.48
C THR A 168 -2.43 -4.84 -14.57
N PRO A 169 -3.55 -4.62 -13.85
CA PRO A 169 -4.29 -3.38 -13.90
C PRO A 169 -3.51 -2.34 -13.11
N ILE A 170 -3.27 -1.19 -13.74
CA ILE A 170 -2.50 -0.10 -13.16
C ILE A 170 -3.43 1.09 -12.92
N GLN A 171 -3.27 1.77 -11.79
CA GLN A 171 -3.97 3.01 -11.44
C GLN A 171 -2.96 4.14 -11.26
N ALA A 172 -3.33 5.32 -11.75
CA ALA A 172 -2.60 6.56 -11.49
C ALA A 172 -2.69 6.97 -10.02
N VAL A 173 -1.55 7.27 -9.41
CA VAL A 173 -1.46 7.70 -7.99
C VAL A 173 -1.55 9.22 -7.85
N CYS A 174 -1.07 9.95 -8.85
CA CYS A 174 -1.20 11.39 -8.98
C CYS A 174 -1.52 11.74 -10.45
N ASP A 175 -1.95 12.98 -10.69
CA ASP A 175 -2.25 13.43 -12.04
C ASP A 175 -0.96 13.53 -12.84
N PHE A 176 -0.95 12.89 -14.01
CA PHE A 176 0.19 12.90 -14.93
C PHE A 176 -0.22 13.42 -16.29
N LYS A 177 0.66 14.20 -16.91
CA LYS A 177 0.50 14.58 -18.32
C LYS A 177 1.83 14.68 -19.04
N GLN A 178 2.03 13.79 -20.01
CA GLN A 178 3.17 13.79 -20.91
C GLN A 178 2.70 13.69 -22.37
N GLN A 179 3.00 14.70 -23.20
CA GLN A 179 2.62 14.78 -24.61
C GLN A 179 1.11 14.47 -24.85
N GLU A 180 0.78 13.37 -25.54
CA GLU A 180 -0.58 12.91 -25.83
C GLU A 180 -1.20 12.06 -24.71
N VAL A 181 -0.42 11.69 -23.69
CA VAL A 181 -0.86 10.79 -22.62
C VAL A 181 -1.22 11.60 -21.36
N ARG A 182 -2.46 11.42 -20.89
CA ARG A 182 -2.97 11.98 -19.63
C ARG A 182 -3.46 10.86 -18.73
N PHE A 183 -2.96 10.81 -17.50
CA PHE A 183 -3.55 10.02 -16.44
C PHE A 183 -4.14 10.93 -15.39
N PHE A 184 -5.40 10.68 -15.06
CA PHE A 184 -6.08 11.34 -13.96
C PHE A 184 -6.14 10.38 -12.79
N ASN A 185 -5.81 10.85 -11.60
CA ASN A 185 -6.09 10.11 -10.40
C ASN A 185 -7.61 10.11 -10.17
N PRO A 186 -8.28 8.92 -10.16
CA PRO A 186 -9.72 8.85 -10.02
C PRO A 186 -10.23 9.27 -8.63
N ASP A 187 -9.34 9.38 -7.64
CA ASP A 187 -9.66 9.69 -6.25
C ASP A 187 -9.48 11.19 -5.90
N THR A 188 -9.04 12.04 -6.83
CA THR A 188 -8.85 13.48 -6.61
C THR A 188 -9.79 14.34 -7.46
N SER A 189 -10.61 15.15 -6.79
CA SER A 189 -11.56 16.11 -7.39
C SER A 189 -10.95 17.49 -7.68
N LEU A 190 -9.62 17.63 -7.72
CA LEU A 190 -8.95 18.92 -7.93
C LEU A 190 -8.43 19.03 -9.37
N ARG A 191 -9.24 19.65 -10.24
CA ARG A 191 -8.81 20.07 -11.57
C ARG A 191 -7.95 21.34 -11.47
N PHE A 192 -6.71 21.29 -11.94
CA PHE A 192 -5.96 22.49 -12.30
C PHE A 192 -5.29 22.39 -13.68
N ARG A 193 -5.11 23.56 -14.30
CA ARG A 193 -4.79 23.79 -15.72
C ARG A 193 -3.42 23.25 -16.13
N GLN A 194 -3.48 22.21 -16.98
CA GLN A 194 -2.73 21.98 -18.23
C GLN A 194 -1.41 22.77 -18.45
N GLN A 195 -0.29 22.06 -18.46
CA GLN A 195 0.85 22.24 -19.40
C GLN A 195 1.74 20.97 -19.40
N ASN A 196 2.30 20.63 -20.56
CA ASN A 196 3.02 19.38 -20.89
C ASN A 196 4.34 19.23 -20.11
N PHE A 197 4.87 18.01 -19.87
CA PHE A 197 6.29 17.61 -20.05
C PHE A 197 6.55 16.12 -19.68
N ASN A 198 7.74 15.59 -20.01
CA ASN A 198 8.17 14.18 -20.01
C ASN A 198 8.86 13.70 -18.72
N LEU A 199 8.68 12.44 -18.23
CA LEU A 199 9.56 11.62 -17.32
C LEU A 199 8.87 10.31 -16.77
N PRO A 200 9.59 9.31 -16.17
CA PRO A 200 9.38 7.86 -16.37
C PRO A 200 8.25 7.17 -15.57
N ASP A 201 7.69 6.12 -16.18
CA ASP A 201 6.48 5.39 -15.80
C ASP A 201 6.41 4.84 -14.36
N SER A 202 7.52 4.50 -13.72
CA SER A 202 7.49 3.79 -12.41
C SER A 202 6.95 4.60 -11.24
N MET A 203 6.82 5.92 -11.40
CA MET A 203 6.35 6.84 -10.34
C MET A 203 4.83 7.07 -10.38
N TRP A 204 4.21 6.80 -11.53
CA TRP A 204 2.81 7.18 -11.80
C TRP A 204 1.82 6.08 -11.46
N PHE A 205 2.30 4.86 -11.27
CA PHE A 205 1.51 3.67 -11.55
C PHE A 205 1.50 2.69 -10.37
N ARG A 206 0.29 2.39 -9.88
CA ARG A 206 0.03 1.38 -8.85
C ARG A 206 -0.66 0.17 -9.46
N SER A 207 -0.11 -1.03 -9.30
CA SER A 207 -0.79 -2.26 -9.71
C SER A 207 -1.92 -2.63 -8.73
N ARG A 208 -3.18 -2.63 -9.18
CA ARG A 208 -4.30 -3.24 -8.44
C ARG A 208 -4.29 -4.76 -8.65
N SER A 209 -4.92 -5.50 -7.73
CA SER A 209 -5.24 -6.90 -7.98
C SER A 209 -6.49 -7.02 -8.85
N ILE A 210 -6.40 -7.72 -9.99
CA ILE A 210 -7.60 -8.22 -10.69
C ILE A 210 -8.24 -9.24 -9.75
N LYS A 211 -9.57 -9.17 -9.61
CA LYS A 211 -10.36 -10.22 -8.99
C LYS A 211 -9.96 -11.59 -9.53
N GLU A 212 -9.14 -12.34 -8.79
CA GLU A 212 -9.10 -13.79 -8.94
C GLU A 212 -10.08 -14.41 -7.94
N LYS A 213 -10.99 -15.17 -8.54
CA LYS A 213 -12.05 -15.95 -7.91
C LYS A 213 -11.42 -16.98 -6.96
N SER A 214 -12.18 -17.25 -5.91
CA SER A 214 -12.22 -18.40 -5.00
C SER A 214 -11.36 -19.65 -5.28
N VAL A 215 -11.17 -20.40 -4.19
CA VAL A 215 -10.71 -21.82 -4.02
C VAL A 215 -9.21 -21.89 -3.66
N LEU A 216 -8.74 -22.43 -2.52
CA LEU A 216 -9.15 -23.64 -1.80
C LEU A 216 -9.39 -23.41 -0.29
N CYS A 217 -10.61 -23.73 0.15
CA CYS A 217 -10.83 -24.55 1.34
C CYS A 217 -11.19 -25.93 0.79
N SER A 218 -10.31 -26.93 0.97
CA SER A 218 -10.64 -28.34 0.72
C SER A 218 -9.63 -29.25 1.40
N THR A 219 -9.90 -29.55 2.66
CA THR A 219 -9.49 -30.76 3.37
C THR A 219 -10.73 -31.10 4.21
N THR A 220 -11.64 -31.97 3.80
CA THR A 220 -11.53 -33.43 3.92
C THR A 220 -12.56 -34.11 3.00
N ARG A 221 -12.12 -35.04 2.16
CA ARG A 221 -12.99 -36.09 1.60
C ARG A 221 -12.29 -37.42 1.89
N SER A 222 -12.91 -38.23 2.74
CA SER A 222 -12.45 -39.56 3.10
C SER A 222 -12.34 -40.46 1.86
N PRO A 223 -11.40 -41.42 1.80
CA PRO A 223 -11.32 -42.37 0.71
C PRO A 223 -12.34 -43.49 0.92
N SER A 224 -13.19 -43.71 -0.09
CA SER A 224 -13.96 -44.94 -0.25
C SER A 224 -13.02 -46.08 -0.63
N SER A 225 -12.86 -47.07 0.26
CA SER A 225 -12.40 -48.41 -0.11
C SER A 225 -13.59 -49.22 -0.62
N GLY A 226 -13.41 -49.83 -1.80
CA GLY A 226 -14.34 -50.81 -2.37
C GLY A 226 -13.69 -52.19 -2.42
N ARG A 227 -14.57 -53.21 -2.34
CA ARG A 227 -14.40 -54.66 -2.57
C ARG A 227 -13.74 -55.48 -1.44
N CYS A 228 -14.50 -56.42 -0.85
CA CYS A 228 -14.83 -57.72 -1.46
C CYS A 228 -16.34 -57.90 -1.48
#